data_AF-A0A5C3KJZ8-F1
#
_entry.id   AF-A0A5C3KJZ8-F1
#
_cell.length_a   1.000
_cell.length_b   1.000
_cell.length_c   1.000
_cell.angle_alpha   90.00
_cell.angle_beta   90.00
_cell.angle_gamma   90.00
#
_symmetry.space_group_name_H-M   'P 1'
#
loop_
_entity.id
_entity.type
_entity.pdbx_description
1 polymer ?
#
loop_
_entity_poly.entity_id
_entity_poly.type
_entity_poly.pdbx_seq_one_letter_code
_entity_poly.pdbx_strand_id
1 'polypeptide(L)'
;MPIPPAEDVLTRKIVDLKTQNPTLGIAKIHALLLKECPDWLVSEKRTKKILQNEGLTAIANKPGSQPAAHHVHPTSRLIPNLDMSKWTSKVRVKMFDKVKGKGLVSAVDMQEGDLIWKEDPFIVAPEWEIYDLVESGKACALCTTPFSPDSPLIINCPASTSSCRCPARFCNRLCVARSAKVHPLLCPAQNPASVPLMRFARDNQWMALGALIHCISRVLLAHQHKDAKADLDIMRSFASLGMEERAKYDFNIREPDRQTWKKAHHLVVQAFKEPKTPNEQKKLGKILKKPLDEDIDQEFFNYDPGFLRNLGKMSLNLEAHGGLYILHSHLNHSCLPNVSVRHNDKRTALSRISLITKRPISIGDELTISYVNPDLPYKMRQEQIRQWGFGPCKCERCVSEERLFQLKDVLEESNLDMDDIARELKAGLGVM
;
A
#
# COMPACT_ATOMS: atom_id res chain seq x y z
N MET A 1 -7.98 -4.37 49.58
CA MET A 1 -8.37 -3.04 49.06
C MET A 1 -8.29 -3.10 47.55
N PRO A 2 -9.28 -2.60 46.80
CA PRO A 2 -9.24 -2.60 45.35
C PRO A 2 -8.03 -1.82 44.84
N ILE A 3 -7.29 -2.39 43.88
CA ILE A 3 -6.04 -1.84 43.34
C ILE A 3 -6.29 -1.30 41.93
N PRO A 4 -5.81 -0.09 41.58
CA PRO A 4 -5.88 0.39 40.21
C PRO A 4 -4.92 -0.42 39.31
N PRO A 5 -5.41 -1.12 38.27
CA PRO A 5 -4.55 -1.91 37.39
C PRO A 5 -3.68 -1.03 36.47
N ALA A 6 -2.56 -1.60 36.03
CA ALA A 6 -1.71 -1.06 34.98
C ALA A 6 -2.51 -0.88 33.66
N GLU A 7 -2.20 0.16 32.91
CA GLU A 7 -3.02 0.61 31.79
C GLU A 7 -3.03 -0.36 30.61
N ASP A 8 -1.93 -1.06 30.36
CA ASP A 8 -1.78 -2.08 29.33
C ASP A 8 -2.60 -3.35 29.66
N VAL A 9 -2.57 -3.80 30.91
CA VAL A 9 -3.34 -4.95 31.40
C VAL A 9 -4.85 -4.66 31.36
N LEU A 10 -5.23 -3.45 31.80
CA LEU A 10 -6.62 -3.00 31.76
C LEU A 10 -7.15 -2.89 30.32
N THR A 11 -6.34 -2.35 29.41
CA THR A 11 -6.71 -2.18 28.00
C THR A 11 -6.94 -3.52 27.33
N ARG A 12 -6.03 -4.49 27.48
CA ARG A 12 -6.20 -5.84 26.92
C ARG A 12 -7.49 -6.50 27.41
N LYS A 13 -7.76 -6.46 28.72
CA LYS A 13 -8.94 -7.09 29.30
C LYS A 13 -10.25 -6.46 28.83
N ILE A 14 -10.30 -5.13 28.68
CA ILE A 14 -11.47 -4.41 28.14
C ILE A 14 -11.71 -4.75 26.67
N VAL A 15 -10.63 -4.81 25.87
CA VAL A 15 -10.70 -5.20 24.45
C VAL A 15 -11.21 -6.63 24.30
N ASP A 16 -10.71 -7.57 25.11
CA ASP A 16 -11.15 -8.97 25.10
C ASP A 16 -12.64 -9.09 25.45
N LEU A 17 -13.09 -8.43 26.52
CA LEU A 17 -14.49 -8.43 26.95
C LEU A 17 -15.42 -7.89 25.86
N LYS A 18 -14.99 -6.83 25.15
CA LYS A 18 -15.76 -6.22 24.08
C LYS A 18 -15.72 -7.03 22.78
N THR A 19 -14.64 -7.75 22.52
CA THR A 19 -14.52 -8.69 21.39
C THR A 19 -15.44 -9.89 21.59
N GLN A 20 -15.55 -10.40 22.81
CA GLN A 20 -16.47 -11.50 23.16
C GLN A 20 -17.93 -11.04 23.19
N ASN A 21 -18.18 -9.75 23.45
CA ASN A 21 -19.52 -9.17 23.59
C ASN A 21 -19.72 -7.92 22.70
N PRO A 22 -19.71 -8.06 21.37
CA PRO A 22 -19.64 -6.93 20.43
C PRO A 22 -20.83 -5.97 20.51
N THR A 23 -22.00 -6.45 20.94
CA THR A 23 -23.25 -5.65 21.02
C THR A 23 -23.42 -4.89 22.34
N LEU A 24 -22.64 -5.19 23.39
CA LEU A 24 -22.83 -4.58 24.71
C LEU A 24 -22.30 -3.14 24.77
N GLY A 25 -23.08 -2.24 25.35
CA GLY A 25 -22.67 -0.85 25.59
C GLY A 25 -21.63 -0.72 26.72
N ILE A 26 -21.03 0.48 26.82
CA ILE A 26 -19.93 0.79 27.75
C ILE A 26 -20.27 0.40 29.21
N ALA A 27 -21.46 0.78 29.70
CA ALA A 27 -21.87 0.49 31.07
C ALA A 27 -21.95 -1.02 31.37
N LYS A 28 -22.41 -1.83 30.39
CA LYS A 28 -22.51 -3.29 30.53
C LYS A 28 -21.13 -3.96 30.48
N ILE A 29 -20.23 -3.47 29.63
CA ILE A 29 -18.83 -3.94 29.60
C ILE A 29 -18.12 -3.58 30.91
N HIS A 30 -18.36 -2.38 31.46
CA HIS A 30 -17.80 -1.97 32.73
C HIS A 30 -18.29 -2.85 33.90
N ALA A 31 -19.59 -3.17 33.94
CA ALA A 31 -20.13 -4.09 34.94
C ALA A 31 -19.54 -5.50 34.82
N LEU A 32 -19.32 -6.01 33.60
CA LEU A 32 -18.65 -7.29 33.37
C LEU A 32 -17.19 -7.27 33.82
N LEU A 33 -16.47 -6.18 33.56
CA LEU A 33 -15.09 -5.99 34.00
C LEU A 33 -14.96 -6.07 35.52
N LEU A 34 -15.82 -5.36 36.27
CA LEU A 34 -15.82 -5.40 37.73
C LEU A 34 -16.30 -6.74 38.30
N LYS A 35 -17.12 -7.49 37.54
CA LYS A 35 -17.53 -8.85 37.90
C LYS A 35 -16.41 -9.87 37.72
N GLU A 36 -15.65 -9.79 36.63
CA GLU A 36 -14.54 -10.70 36.35
C GLU A 36 -13.26 -10.35 37.11
N CYS A 37 -13.08 -9.08 37.47
CA CYS A 37 -11.92 -8.59 38.23
C CYS A 37 -12.38 -7.78 39.46
N PRO A 38 -12.86 -8.45 40.53
CA PRO A 38 -13.42 -7.76 41.71
C PRO A 38 -12.39 -6.97 42.51
N ASP A 39 -11.11 -7.31 42.38
CA ASP A 39 -10.01 -6.62 43.08
C ASP A 39 -9.56 -5.32 42.39
N TRP A 40 -10.16 -4.96 41.24
CA TRP A 40 -9.73 -3.80 40.46
C TRP A 40 -10.52 -2.53 40.77
N LEU A 41 -9.81 -1.43 41.00
CA LEU A 41 -10.41 -0.10 41.10
C LEU A 41 -10.39 0.60 39.74
N VAL A 42 -11.49 0.50 39.01
CA VAL A 42 -11.64 1.10 37.67
C VAL A 42 -12.94 1.90 37.63
N SER A 43 -12.90 3.13 37.12
CA SER A 43 -14.11 3.92 36.90
C SER A 43 -14.72 3.65 35.52
N GLU A 44 -16.03 3.82 35.39
CA GLU A 44 -16.71 3.71 34.10
C GLU A 44 -16.14 4.71 33.08
N LYS A 45 -15.77 5.91 33.53
CA LYS A 45 -15.11 6.93 32.70
C LYS A 45 -13.77 6.44 32.13
N ARG A 46 -12.97 5.70 32.91
CA ARG A 46 -11.70 5.11 32.45
C ARG A 46 -11.95 3.98 31.44
N THR A 47 -12.96 3.14 31.69
CA THR A 47 -13.40 2.09 30.76
C THR A 47 -13.90 2.68 29.43
N LYS A 48 -14.70 3.76 29.49
CA LYS A 48 -15.17 4.52 28.33
C LYS A 48 -14.02 5.08 27.52
N LYS A 49 -13.04 5.72 28.17
CA LYS A 49 -11.87 6.32 27.49
C LYS A 49 -11.07 5.25 26.73
N ILE A 50 -10.86 4.08 27.34
CA ILE A 50 -10.18 2.95 26.69
C ILE A 50 -11.00 2.44 25.50
N LEU A 51 -12.29 2.16 25.68
CA LEU A 51 -13.16 1.72 24.58
C LEU A 51 -13.24 2.74 23.43
N GLN A 52 -13.17 4.04 23.72
CA GLN A 52 -13.15 5.11 22.71
C GLN A 52 -11.80 5.19 21.99
N ASN A 53 -10.69 5.09 22.73
CA ASN A 53 -9.33 5.09 22.16
C ASN A 53 -9.12 3.85 21.25
N GLU A 54 -9.61 2.69 21.67
CA GLU A 54 -9.60 1.46 20.87
C GLU A 54 -10.70 1.45 19.78
N GLY A 55 -11.58 2.44 19.79
CA GLY A 55 -12.65 2.64 18.81
C GLY A 55 -13.69 1.51 18.78
N LEU A 56 -14.02 0.97 19.96
CA LEU A 56 -14.94 -0.12 20.22
C LEU A 56 -16.31 0.37 20.77
N THR A 57 -16.65 1.64 20.64
CA THR A 57 -17.97 2.17 21.04
C THR A 57 -18.91 2.28 19.83
N ALA A 58 -20.11 1.73 19.93
CA ALA A 58 -21.18 1.97 18.96
C ALA A 58 -21.62 3.44 19.03
N ILE A 59 -21.67 4.11 17.87
CA ILE A 59 -22.03 5.53 17.76
C ILE A 59 -23.54 5.66 17.99
N ALA A 60 -23.95 6.20 19.13
CA ALA A 60 -25.29 6.73 19.30
C ALA A 60 -25.32 8.11 18.61
N ASN A 61 -25.93 8.18 17.42
CA ASN A 61 -26.14 9.42 16.70
C ASN A 61 -26.99 10.39 17.54
N LYS A 62 -26.43 11.53 17.93
CA LYS A 62 -27.22 12.67 18.40
C LYS A 62 -27.85 13.36 17.17
N PRO A 63 -29.17 13.55 17.12
CA PRO A 63 -29.78 14.35 16.07
C PRO A 63 -29.53 15.84 16.38
N GLY A 64 -28.75 16.53 15.52
CA GLY A 64 -28.63 17.99 15.60
C GLY A 64 -27.28 18.60 15.24
N SER A 65 -26.21 17.83 15.14
CA SER A 65 -24.95 18.32 14.54
C SER A 65 -24.92 17.93 13.08
N GLN A 66 -24.74 18.90 12.17
CA GLN A 66 -24.38 18.63 10.78
C GLN A 66 -23.28 17.55 10.75
N PRO A 67 -23.39 16.50 9.92
CA PRO A 67 -22.43 15.41 9.97
C PRO A 67 -21.05 15.97 9.61
N ALA A 68 -20.14 16.00 10.59
CA ALA A 68 -18.73 16.14 10.31
C ALA A 68 -18.39 15.08 9.26
N ALA A 69 -17.89 15.51 8.11
CA ALA A 69 -17.62 14.63 6.98
C ALA A 69 -16.83 13.41 7.48
N HIS A 70 -17.42 12.21 7.36
CA HIS A 70 -16.71 10.96 7.59
C HIS A 70 -15.54 10.93 6.59
N HIS A 71 -14.35 11.31 7.04
CA HIS A 71 -13.16 11.26 6.21
C HIS A 71 -12.76 9.79 6.09
N VAL A 72 -12.90 9.25 4.87
CA VAL A 72 -12.51 7.87 4.58
C VAL A 72 -11.00 7.84 4.38
N HIS A 73 -10.33 6.97 5.15
CA HIS A 73 -8.90 6.75 5.07
C HIS A 73 -8.61 5.35 4.54
N PRO A 74 -7.48 5.15 3.84
CA PRO A 74 -7.07 3.81 3.43
C PRO A 74 -6.90 2.88 4.63
N THR A 75 -7.35 1.65 4.47
CA THR A 75 -7.27 0.61 5.50
C THR A 75 -6.24 -0.44 5.10
N SER A 76 -5.46 -0.91 6.06
CA SER A 76 -4.49 -1.98 5.88
C SER A 76 -4.63 -3.03 6.98
N ARG A 77 -4.09 -4.24 6.74
CA ARG A 77 -4.12 -5.34 7.70
C ARG A 77 -2.72 -5.91 7.89
N LEU A 78 -2.47 -6.45 9.07
CA LEU A 78 -1.26 -7.23 9.33
C LEU A 78 -1.37 -8.58 8.60
N ILE A 79 -0.26 -9.03 8.03
CA ILE A 79 -0.14 -10.40 7.52
C ILE A 79 0.09 -11.31 8.73
N PRO A 80 -0.79 -12.29 9.00
CA PRO A 80 -0.58 -13.25 10.07
C PRO A 80 0.75 -13.98 9.87
N ASN A 81 1.58 -14.04 10.92
CA ASN A 81 2.87 -14.76 10.90
C ASN A 81 3.82 -14.34 9.76
N LEU A 82 3.83 -13.06 9.39
CA LEU A 82 4.84 -12.55 8.45
C LEU A 82 6.23 -12.70 9.06
N ASP A 83 6.97 -13.70 8.59
CA ASP A 83 8.38 -13.83 8.90
C ASP A 83 9.16 -12.67 8.26
N MET A 84 9.70 -11.76 9.05
CA MET A 84 10.50 -10.64 8.51
C MET A 84 11.97 -11.02 8.32
N SER A 85 12.42 -12.12 8.95
CA SER A 85 13.83 -12.53 8.96
C SER A 85 14.37 -12.87 7.57
N LYS A 86 13.48 -13.24 6.64
CA LYS A 86 13.77 -13.37 5.20
C LYS A 86 14.30 -12.10 4.53
N TRP A 87 14.06 -10.92 5.11
CA TRP A 87 14.59 -9.65 4.62
C TRP A 87 15.55 -9.00 5.62
N THR A 88 15.14 -8.89 6.88
CA THR A 88 15.95 -8.22 7.91
C THR A 88 15.42 -8.49 9.32
N SER A 89 16.32 -8.46 10.31
CA SER A 89 16.00 -8.43 11.75
C SER A 89 15.97 -7.01 12.32
N LYS A 90 16.30 -5.99 11.52
CA LYS A 90 16.47 -4.60 11.98
C LYS A 90 15.15 -3.85 12.18
N VAL A 91 14.01 -4.40 11.75
CA VAL A 91 12.71 -3.71 11.79
C VAL A 91 11.62 -4.61 12.35
N ARG A 92 10.55 -3.99 12.86
CA ARG A 92 9.33 -4.66 13.32
C ARG A 92 8.10 -3.96 12.76
N VAL A 93 7.06 -4.71 12.42
CA VAL A 93 5.77 -4.15 12.05
C VAL A 93 5.04 -3.67 13.30
N LYS A 94 4.47 -2.46 13.24
CA LYS A 94 3.66 -1.85 14.29
C LYS A 94 2.35 -1.34 13.69
N MET A 95 1.21 -1.60 14.34
CA MET A 95 -0.03 -0.90 14.03
C MET A 95 -0.05 0.41 14.82
N PHE A 96 -0.19 1.55 14.13
CA PHE A 96 -0.17 2.87 14.77
C PHE A 96 -1.56 3.28 15.22
N ASP A 97 -2.46 3.53 14.26
CA ASP A 97 -3.85 3.91 14.51
C ASP A 97 -4.71 3.64 13.24
N LYS A 98 -5.99 3.99 13.28
CA LYS A 98 -6.93 3.76 12.16
C LYS A 98 -6.65 4.61 10.92
N VAL A 99 -5.96 5.74 11.07
CA VAL A 99 -5.66 6.69 9.98
C VAL A 99 -4.32 6.35 9.35
N LYS A 100 -3.28 6.20 10.18
CA LYS A 100 -1.92 5.87 9.75
C LYS A 100 -1.76 4.40 9.36
N GLY A 101 -2.54 3.52 9.97
CA GLY A 101 -2.50 2.08 9.70
C GLY A 101 -1.21 1.41 10.19
N LYS A 102 -0.76 0.41 9.45
CA LYS A 102 0.47 -0.33 9.75
C LYS A 102 1.71 0.47 9.32
N GLY A 103 2.78 0.33 10.10
CA GLY A 103 4.07 0.96 9.86
C GLY A 103 5.23 0.04 10.22
N LEU A 104 6.47 0.49 9.96
CA LEU A 104 7.69 -0.16 10.42
C LEU A 104 8.37 0.69 11.49
N VAL A 105 8.85 0.05 12.54
CA VAL A 105 9.71 0.67 13.56
C VAL A 105 11.05 -0.03 13.65
N SER A 106 12.08 0.72 14.04
CA SER A 106 13.42 0.17 14.21
C SER A 106 13.49 -0.79 15.40
N ALA A 107 14.21 -1.89 15.23
CA ALA A 107 14.53 -2.84 16.29
C ALA A 107 15.96 -2.66 16.85
N VAL A 108 16.79 -1.88 16.15
CA VAL A 108 18.21 -1.61 16.48
C VAL A 108 18.54 -0.13 16.21
N ASP A 109 19.62 0.38 16.78
CA ASP A 109 20.14 1.68 16.36
C ASP A 109 20.85 1.52 15.00
N MET A 110 20.71 2.50 14.12
CA MET A 110 21.32 2.52 12.79
C MET A 110 21.95 3.87 12.49
N GLN A 111 23.10 3.87 11.83
CA GLN A 111 23.78 5.08 11.39
C GLN A 111 23.27 5.51 10.01
N GLU A 112 23.61 6.74 9.60
CA GLU A 112 23.34 7.21 8.23
C GLU A 112 24.08 6.35 7.19
N GLY A 113 23.41 6.00 6.09
CA GLY A 113 23.98 5.18 5.02
C GLY A 113 23.89 3.67 5.24
N ASP A 114 23.40 3.21 6.39
CA ASP A 114 23.22 1.79 6.68
C ASP A 114 22.18 1.13 5.75
N LEU A 115 22.54 -0.02 5.19
CA LEU A 115 21.59 -0.90 4.51
C LEU A 115 20.66 -1.57 5.53
N ILE A 116 19.36 -1.32 5.41
CA ILE A 116 18.33 -1.90 6.28
C ILE A 116 17.91 -3.28 5.76
N TRP A 117 17.51 -3.37 4.48
CA TRP A 117 17.25 -4.62 3.77
C TRP A 117 17.28 -4.45 2.24
N LYS A 118 17.24 -5.59 1.54
CA LYS A 118 16.97 -5.69 0.10
C LYS A 118 15.72 -6.52 -0.11
N GLU A 119 14.89 -6.16 -1.08
CA GLU A 119 13.64 -6.86 -1.35
C GLU A 119 13.44 -7.10 -2.84
N ASP A 120 13.17 -8.36 -3.19
CA ASP A 120 12.66 -8.74 -4.50
C ASP A 120 11.14 -8.48 -4.55
N PRO A 121 10.60 -8.06 -5.70
CA PRO A 121 9.22 -7.64 -5.80
C PRO A 121 8.27 -8.85 -5.73
N PHE A 122 7.11 -8.62 -5.13
CA PHE A 122 5.97 -9.53 -5.19
C PHE A 122 5.49 -9.70 -6.63
N ILE A 123 5.27 -8.58 -7.33
CA ILE A 123 5.12 -8.53 -8.79
C ILE A 123 5.83 -7.30 -9.33
N VAL A 124 6.14 -7.33 -10.62
CA VAL A 124 6.59 -6.15 -11.36
C VAL A 124 5.61 -5.92 -12.48
N ALA A 125 4.97 -4.75 -12.49
CA ALA A 125 4.23 -4.25 -13.64
C ALA A 125 5.07 -3.10 -14.22
N PRO A 126 5.82 -3.33 -15.30
CA PRO A 126 6.74 -2.33 -15.83
C PRO A 126 6.03 -1.03 -16.19
N GLU A 127 6.72 0.10 -15.98
CA GLU A 127 6.38 1.38 -16.61
C GLU A 127 6.20 1.19 -18.12
N TRP A 128 5.33 1.99 -18.75
CA TRP A 128 4.88 1.71 -20.12
C TRP A 128 6.00 1.77 -21.16
N GLU A 129 7.00 2.61 -20.96
CA GLU A 129 8.20 2.65 -21.79
C GLU A 129 8.99 1.35 -21.70
N ILE A 130 9.11 0.78 -20.50
CA ILE A 130 9.78 -0.51 -20.27
C ILE A 130 8.90 -1.67 -20.74
N TYR A 131 7.59 -1.57 -20.59
CA TYR A 131 6.62 -2.53 -21.13
C TYR A 131 6.79 -2.66 -22.66
N ASP A 132 6.91 -1.54 -23.37
CA ASP A 132 7.12 -1.55 -24.82
C ASP A 132 8.48 -2.19 -25.20
N LEU A 133 9.51 -2.03 -24.38
CA LEU A 133 10.77 -2.76 -24.53
C LEU A 133 10.58 -4.27 -24.30
N VAL A 134 9.78 -4.68 -23.32
CA VAL A 134 9.46 -6.10 -23.08
C VAL A 134 8.70 -6.68 -24.28
N GLU A 135 7.67 -5.99 -24.78
CA GLU A 135 6.85 -6.42 -25.92
C GLU A 135 7.64 -6.47 -27.24
N SER A 136 8.65 -5.62 -27.39
CA SER A 136 9.59 -5.70 -28.52
C SER A 136 10.74 -6.70 -28.31
N GLY A 137 10.78 -7.40 -27.18
CA GLY A 137 11.81 -8.38 -26.85
C GLY A 137 13.18 -7.77 -26.51
N LYS A 138 13.22 -6.47 -26.20
CA LYS A 138 14.41 -5.68 -25.86
C LYS A 138 14.63 -5.54 -24.34
N ALA A 139 13.70 -5.99 -23.52
CA ALA A 139 13.87 -6.06 -22.06
C ALA A 139 13.37 -7.39 -21.49
N CYS A 140 13.86 -7.73 -20.30
CA CYS A 140 13.46 -8.94 -19.60
C CYS A 140 12.01 -8.87 -19.14
N ALA A 141 11.20 -9.87 -19.51
CA ALA A 141 9.79 -9.97 -19.13
C ALA A 141 9.54 -10.27 -17.64
N LEU A 142 10.59 -10.47 -16.84
CA LEU A 142 10.49 -10.61 -15.38
C LEU A 142 11.09 -9.41 -14.64
N CYS A 143 12.39 -9.20 -14.79
CA CYS A 143 13.14 -8.21 -14.01
C CYS A 143 13.26 -6.86 -14.71
N THR A 144 12.56 -6.70 -15.83
CA THR A 144 12.39 -5.46 -16.62
C THR A 144 13.68 -4.83 -17.15
N THR A 145 14.83 -5.45 -16.88
CA THR A 145 16.15 -5.00 -17.29
C THR A 145 16.26 -4.97 -18.83
N PRO A 146 16.51 -3.81 -19.44
CA PRO A 146 16.81 -3.71 -20.87
C PRO A 146 18.04 -4.52 -21.22
N PHE A 147 18.00 -5.21 -22.36
CA PHE A 147 19.15 -5.97 -22.84
C PHE A 147 20.18 -5.04 -23.48
N SER A 148 21.45 -5.29 -23.18
CA SER A 148 22.55 -4.74 -23.98
C SER A 148 22.58 -5.41 -25.36
N PRO A 149 22.94 -4.70 -26.44
CA PRO A 149 23.11 -5.29 -27.78
C PRO A 149 23.98 -6.55 -27.80
N ASP A 150 25.00 -6.61 -26.93
CA ASP A 150 25.96 -7.72 -26.85
C ASP A 150 25.59 -8.80 -25.83
N SER A 151 24.35 -8.81 -25.31
CA SER A 151 23.94 -9.74 -24.25
C SER A 151 23.92 -11.20 -24.76
N PRO A 152 24.84 -12.07 -24.33
CA PRO A 152 25.06 -13.35 -25.01
C PRO A 152 24.07 -14.46 -24.62
N LEU A 153 23.17 -14.24 -23.64
CA LEU A 153 22.35 -15.29 -23.03
C LEU A 153 20.87 -14.90 -22.85
N ILE A 154 20.26 -14.29 -23.86
CA ILE A 154 18.81 -14.01 -23.86
C ILE A 154 18.04 -15.31 -24.12
N ILE A 155 17.15 -15.69 -23.19
CA ILE A 155 16.32 -16.89 -23.29
C ILE A 155 14.91 -16.51 -23.73
N ASN A 156 14.34 -17.28 -24.65
CA ASN A 156 12.98 -17.05 -25.15
C ASN A 156 11.95 -17.69 -24.22
N CYS A 157 10.73 -17.17 -24.24
CA CYS A 157 9.61 -17.87 -23.62
C CYS A 157 9.55 -19.33 -24.13
N PRO A 158 9.60 -20.34 -23.23
CA PRO A 158 9.58 -21.75 -23.64
C PRO A 158 8.28 -22.17 -24.33
N ALA A 159 7.19 -21.44 -24.12
CA ALA A 159 5.91 -21.68 -24.80
C ALA A 159 5.79 -21.00 -26.17
N SER A 160 6.76 -20.15 -26.54
CA SER A 160 6.77 -19.52 -27.86
C SER A 160 7.15 -20.53 -28.93
N THR A 161 6.30 -20.66 -29.94
CA THR A 161 6.51 -21.53 -31.11
C THR A 161 6.27 -20.73 -32.40
N SER A 162 6.52 -21.33 -33.57
CA SER A 162 6.23 -20.71 -34.86
C SER A 162 4.73 -20.42 -35.07
N SER A 163 3.84 -21.27 -34.54
CA SER A 163 2.39 -21.13 -34.65
C SER A 163 1.74 -20.31 -33.51
N CYS A 164 2.42 -20.17 -32.38
CA CYS A 164 1.96 -19.42 -31.21
C CYS A 164 3.11 -18.61 -30.64
N ARG A 165 3.26 -17.37 -31.11
CA ARG A 165 4.38 -16.50 -30.75
C ARG A 165 4.15 -15.78 -29.42
N CYS A 166 5.19 -15.74 -28.59
CA CYS A 166 5.24 -14.88 -27.41
C CYS A 166 6.49 -13.99 -27.50
N PRO A 167 6.38 -12.66 -27.32
CA PRO A 167 7.53 -11.77 -27.41
C PRO A 167 8.48 -11.88 -26.21
N ALA A 168 8.01 -12.42 -25.08
CA ALA A 168 8.75 -12.42 -23.82
C ALA A 168 10.14 -13.08 -23.94
N ARG A 169 11.14 -12.33 -23.46
CA ARG A 169 12.54 -12.72 -23.36
C ARG A 169 13.01 -12.58 -21.92
N PHE A 170 14.05 -13.32 -21.54
CA PHE A 170 14.55 -13.39 -20.16
C PHE A 170 16.07 -13.31 -20.12
N CYS A 171 16.62 -12.63 -19.11
CA CYS A 171 18.08 -12.48 -18.95
C CYS A 171 18.82 -13.80 -18.75
N ASN A 172 18.18 -14.79 -18.11
CA ASN A 172 18.77 -16.07 -17.72
C ASN A 172 17.69 -17.06 -17.27
N ARG A 173 18.10 -18.30 -16.98
CA ARG A 173 17.20 -19.38 -16.53
C ARG A 173 16.50 -19.07 -15.20
N LEU A 174 17.13 -18.29 -14.32
CA LEU A 174 16.50 -17.86 -13.06
C LEU A 174 15.31 -16.94 -13.34
N CYS A 175 15.43 -16.02 -14.30
CA CYS A 175 14.31 -15.17 -14.72
C CYS A 175 13.18 -15.97 -15.37
N VAL A 176 13.50 -17.00 -16.18
CA VAL A 176 12.48 -17.91 -16.71
C VAL A 176 11.76 -18.67 -15.59
N ALA A 177 12.50 -19.22 -14.64
CA ALA A 177 11.92 -19.98 -13.54
C ALA A 177 11.03 -19.11 -12.63
N ARG A 178 11.49 -17.90 -12.29
CA ARG A 178 10.73 -16.96 -11.45
C ARG A 178 9.52 -16.37 -12.19
N SER A 179 9.57 -16.21 -13.51
CA SER A 179 8.42 -15.72 -14.30
C SER A 179 7.29 -16.71 -14.38
N ALA A 180 7.52 -18.01 -14.11
CA ALA A 180 6.46 -19.02 -14.05
C ALA A 180 5.34 -18.68 -13.05
N LYS A 181 5.62 -17.81 -12.07
CA LYS A 181 4.61 -17.32 -11.11
C LYS A 181 3.58 -16.36 -11.72
N VAL A 182 3.83 -15.76 -12.89
CA VAL A 182 2.97 -14.72 -13.47
C VAL A 182 2.81 -14.87 -14.98
N HIS A 183 3.90 -15.17 -15.69
CA HIS A 183 3.93 -15.17 -17.13
C HIS A 183 2.94 -16.13 -17.81
N PRO A 184 2.69 -17.37 -17.34
CA PRO A 184 1.82 -18.31 -18.07
C PRO A 184 0.43 -17.76 -18.41
N LEU A 185 -0.24 -17.08 -17.47
CA LEU A 185 -1.56 -16.48 -17.70
C LEU A 185 -1.50 -15.18 -18.50
N LEU A 186 -0.33 -14.52 -18.60
CA LEU A 186 -0.14 -13.32 -19.41
C LEU A 186 0.49 -13.60 -20.76
N CYS A 187 0.93 -14.84 -21.01
CA CYS A 187 1.65 -15.26 -22.19
C CYS A 187 0.69 -15.38 -23.39
N PRO A 188 0.84 -14.61 -24.47
CA PRO A 188 -0.04 -14.68 -25.64
C PRO A 188 -0.12 -16.08 -26.28
N ALA A 189 0.97 -16.86 -26.19
CA ALA A 189 1.02 -18.22 -26.70
C ALA A 189 0.17 -19.20 -25.86
N GLN A 190 0.16 -19.02 -24.53
CA GLN A 190 -0.52 -19.92 -23.58
C GLN A 190 -1.93 -19.45 -23.24
N ASN A 191 -2.14 -18.14 -23.02
CA ASN A 191 -3.43 -17.52 -22.74
C ASN A 191 -3.67 -16.32 -23.68
N PRO A 192 -4.09 -16.53 -24.93
CA PRO A 192 -4.36 -15.44 -25.86
C PRO A 192 -5.48 -14.49 -25.40
N ALA A 193 -6.37 -14.93 -24.50
CA ALA A 193 -7.44 -14.10 -23.95
C ALA A 193 -6.92 -12.95 -23.06
N SER A 194 -5.67 -13.00 -22.58
CA SER A 194 -5.06 -11.89 -21.83
C SER A 194 -4.63 -10.72 -22.72
N VAL A 195 -4.46 -10.92 -24.02
CA VAL A 195 -3.89 -9.91 -24.94
C VAL A 195 -4.76 -8.65 -25.04
N PRO A 196 -6.09 -8.75 -25.23
CA PRO A 196 -6.94 -7.55 -25.26
C PRO A 196 -6.91 -6.76 -23.95
N LEU A 197 -6.81 -7.46 -22.82
CA LEU A 197 -6.72 -6.85 -21.49
C LEU A 197 -5.41 -6.08 -21.29
N MET A 198 -4.28 -6.70 -21.63
CA MET A 198 -2.96 -6.05 -21.54
C MET A 198 -2.87 -4.84 -22.48
N ARG A 199 -3.39 -4.97 -23.71
CA ARG A 199 -3.49 -3.85 -24.66
C ARG A 199 -4.35 -2.73 -24.10
N PHE A 200 -5.51 -3.04 -23.53
CA PHE A 200 -6.39 -2.05 -22.92
C PHE A 200 -5.71 -1.30 -21.78
N ALA A 201 -4.96 -2.00 -20.91
CA ALA A 201 -4.20 -1.35 -19.84
C ALA A 201 -3.12 -0.39 -20.41
N ARG A 202 -2.39 -0.83 -21.44
CA ARG A 202 -1.38 -0.02 -22.13
C ARG A 202 -1.97 1.20 -22.84
N ASP A 203 -3.07 1.04 -23.56
CA ASP A 203 -3.72 2.12 -24.33
C ASP A 203 -4.24 3.23 -23.40
N ASN A 204 -4.72 2.86 -22.21
CA ASN A 204 -5.19 3.80 -21.19
C ASN A 204 -4.06 4.27 -20.24
N GLN A 205 -2.82 3.83 -20.45
CA GLN A 205 -1.69 4.12 -19.57
C GLN A 205 -1.97 3.80 -18.07
N TRP A 206 -2.77 2.76 -17.80
CA TRP A 206 -3.33 2.53 -16.48
C TRP A 206 -2.48 1.56 -15.63
N MET A 207 -1.45 2.10 -14.96
CA MET A 207 -0.49 1.31 -14.18
C MET A 207 -1.16 0.44 -13.10
N ALA A 208 -2.17 0.96 -12.42
CA ALA A 208 -2.91 0.21 -11.40
C ALA A 208 -3.58 -1.05 -11.97
N LEU A 209 -4.18 -0.96 -13.16
CA LEU A 209 -4.73 -2.12 -13.85
C LEU A 209 -3.62 -3.10 -14.26
N GLY A 210 -2.50 -2.60 -14.80
CA GLY A 210 -1.33 -3.41 -15.14
C GLY A 210 -0.81 -4.23 -13.93
N ALA A 211 -0.64 -3.59 -12.78
CA ALA A 211 -0.23 -4.23 -11.54
C ALA A 211 -1.25 -5.25 -11.03
N LEU A 212 -2.55 -4.93 -11.10
CA LEU A 212 -3.62 -5.85 -10.70
C LEU A 212 -3.64 -7.10 -11.58
N ILE A 213 -3.47 -6.95 -12.89
CA ILE A 213 -3.39 -8.08 -13.83
C ILE A 213 -2.25 -9.05 -13.44
N HIS A 214 -1.09 -8.51 -13.08
CA HIS A 214 0.04 -9.32 -12.63
C HIS A 214 -0.24 -10.00 -11.28
N CYS A 215 -0.91 -9.32 -10.35
CA CYS A 215 -1.33 -9.88 -9.06
C CYS A 215 -2.34 -11.02 -9.23
N ILE A 216 -3.39 -10.82 -10.06
CA ILE A 216 -4.39 -11.85 -10.37
C ILE A 216 -3.69 -13.08 -10.94
N SER A 217 -2.85 -12.88 -11.96
CA SER A 217 -2.09 -13.98 -12.54
C SER A 217 -1.29 -14.76 -11.49
N ARG A 218 -0.60 -14.03 -10.60
CA ARG A 218 0.18 -14.62 -9.52
C ARG A 218 -0.65 -15.49 -8.58
N VAL A 219 -1.74 -14.95 -8.05
CA VAL A 219 -2.57 -15.66 -7.07
C VAL A 219 -3.25 -16.87 -7.72
N LEU A 220 -3.76 -16.74 -8.95
CA LEU A 220 -4.39 -17.84 -9.66
C LEU A 220 -3.43 -18.98 -9.97
N LEU A 221 -2.16 -18.68 -10.31
CA LEU A 221 -1.13 -19.70 -10.51
C LEU A 221 -0.71 -20.34 -9.18
N ALA A 222 -0.55 -19.55 -8.11
CA ALA A 222 -0.27 -20.07 -6.76
C ALA A 222 -1.38 -21.02 -6.26
N HIS A 223 -2.63 -20.76 -6.63
CA HIS A 223 -3.79 -21.62 -6.32
C HIS A 223 -3.64 -23.02 -6.89
N GLN A 224 -3.02 -23.14 -8.06
CA GLN A 224 -2.76 -24.44 -8.66
C GLN A 224 -1.77 -25.30 -7.82
N HIS A 225 -0.94 -24.68 -6.98
CA HIS A 225 0.16 -25.34 -6.27
C HIS A 225 0.03 -25.40 -4.72
N LYS A 226 -1.13 -25.07 -4.14
CA LYS A 226 -1.42 -24.97 -2.67
C LYS A 226 -0.86 -23.74 -1.96
N ASP A 227 -0.22 -22.81 -2.68
CA ASP A 227 0.41 -21.61 -2.11
C ASP A 227 -0.48 -20.35 -2.18
N ALA A 228 -1.69 -20.44 -2.75
CA ALA A 228 -2.57 -19.28 -2.96
C ALA A 228 -2.89 -18.51 -1.69
N LYS A 229 -3.11 -19.20 -0.56
CA LYS A 229 -3.53 -18.54 0.69
C LYS A 229 -2.50 -17.50 1.15
N ALA A 230 -1.20 -17.81 1.03
CA ALA A 230 -0.14 -16.88 1.42
C ALA A 230 -0.11 -15.64 0.51
N ASP A 231 -0.20 -15.82 -0.81
CA ASP A 231 -0.21 -14.71 -1.77
C ASP A 231 -1.51 -13.87 -1.66
N LEU A 232 -2.64 -14.50 -1.34
CA LEU A 232 -3.92 -13.82 -1.10
C LEU A 232 -3.93 -13.03 0.22
N ASP A 233 -3.34 -13.58 1.29
CA ASP A 233 -3.17 -12.86 2.56
C ASP A 233 -2.24 -11.64 2.39
N ILE A 234 -1.18 -11.76 1.57
CA ILE A 234 -0.34 -10.62 1.16
C ILE A 234 -1.19 -9.56 0.45
N MET A 235 -1.98 -9.94 -0.55
CA MET A 235 -2.87 -9.02 -1.30
C MET A 235 -3.85 -8.30 -0.37
N ARG A 236 -4.48 -9.04 0.55
CA ARG A 236 -5.42 -8.49 1.53
C ARG A 236 -4.75 -7.52 2.51
N SER A 237 -3.45 -7.64 2.73
CA SER A 237 -2.70 -6.80 3.67
C SER A 237 -2.37 -5.40 3.15
N PHE A 238 -2.26 -5.21 1.83
CA PHE A 238 -1.90 -3.92 1.23
C PHE A 238 -2.92 -2.84 1.59
N ALA A 239 -2.46 -1.60 1.71
CA ALA A 239 -3.33 -0.46 1.97
C ALA A 239 -4.39 -0.35 0.86
N SER A 240 -5.66 -0.23 1.23
CA SER A 240 -6.77 -0.17 0.29
C SER A 240 -7.68 1.01 0.57
N LEU A 241 -8.03 1.69 -0.51
CA LEU A 241 -9.15 2.61 -0.62
C LEU A 241 -9.76 2.35 -2.00
N GLY A 242 -11.02 1.91 -2.08
CA GLY A 242 -11.62 1.50 -3.35
C GLY A 242 -11.79 2.65 -4.33
N MET A 243 -11.98 2.30 -5.61
CA MET A 243 -12.09 3.29 -6.68
C MET A 243 -13.31 4.21 -6.52
N GLU A 244 -14.43 3.71 -6.01
CA GLU A 244 -15.62 4.53 -5.75
C GLU A 244 -15.36 5.55 -4.64
N GLU A 245 -14.70 5.16 -3.54
CA GLU A 245 -14.29 6.10 -2.50
C GLU A 245 -13.30 7.13 -3.06
N ARG A 246 -12.33 6.69 -3.87
CA ARG A 246 -11.34 7.59 -4.49
C ARG A 246 -11.97 8.62 -5.42
N ALA A 247 -12.96 8.23 -6.22
CA ALA A 247 -13.68 9.15 -7.10
C ALA A 247 -14.62 10.09 -6.33
N LYS A 248 -15.19 9.64 -5.20
CA LYS A 248 -16.13 10.44 -4.42
C LYS A 248 -15.46 11.61 -3.71
N TYR A 249 -14.27 11.40 -3.14
CA TYR A 249 -13.59 12.40 -2.31
C TYR A 249 -12.66 13.33 -3.11
N ASP A 250 -12.80 13.34 -4.44
CA ASP A 250 -12.02 14.09 -5.42
C ASP A 250 -10.60 14.39 -4.93
N PHE A 251 -9.80 13.34 -4.90
CA PHE A 251 -8.41 13.40 -4.50
C PHE A 251 -7.54 14.13 -5.54
N ASN A 252 -8.11 14.84 -6.53
CA ASN A 252 -7.38 15.50 -7.62
C ASN A 252 -6.47 14.51 -8.39
N ILE A 253 -6.92 13.26 -8.52
CA ILE A 253 -6.24 12.17 -9.22
C ILE A 253 -6.98 11.92 -10.52
N ARG A 254 -6.25 11.88 -11.63
CA ARG A 254 -6.78 11.43 -12.92
C ARG A 254 -6.86 9.90 -12.96
N GLU A 255 -7.72 9.32 -12.12
CA GLU A 255 -8.14 7.92 -12.31
C GLU A 255 -9.07 7.85 -13.53
N PRO A 256 -9.12 6.73 -14.26
CA PRO A 256 -10.06 6.56 -15.36
C PRO A 256 -11.52 6.64 -14.90
N ASP A 257 -12.44 6.82 -15.84
CA ASP A 257 -13.87 6.91 -15.50
C ASP A 257 -14.50 5.53 -15.20
N ARG A 258 -15.73 5.56 -14.66
CA ARG A 258 -16.49 4.34 -14.32
C ARG A 258 -16.76 3.43 -15.52
N GLN A 259 -16.87 3.99 -16.73
CA GLN A 259 -17.06 3.18 -17.95
C GLN A 259 -15.80 2.38 -18.26
N THR A 260 -14.64 3.02 -18.14
CA THR A 260 -13.32 2.39 -18.29
C THR A 260 -13.12 1.28 -17.25
N TRP A 261 -13.56 1.49 -16.00
CA TRP A 261 -13.49 0.46 -14.95
C TRP A 261 -14.32 -0.78 -15.29
N LYS A 262 -15.58 -0.59 -15.71
CA LYS A 262 -16.46 -1.70 -16.11
C LYS A 262 -15.89 -2.47 -17.30
N LYS A 263 -15.32 -1.77 -18.28
CA LYS A 263 -14.68 -2.39 -19.44
C LYS A 263 -13.44 -3.19 -19.03
N ALA A 264 -12.61 -2.66 -18.13
CA ALA A 264 -11.46 -3.37 -17.58
C ALA A 264 -11.87 -4.65 -16.86
N HIS A 265 -12.88 -4.56 -15.98
CA HIS A 265 -13.40 -5.72 -15.25
C HIS A 265 -13.89 -6.83 -16.20
N HIS A 266 -14.66 -6.46 -17.23
CA HIS A 266 -15.11 -7.42 -18.23
C HIS A 266 -13.94 -8.11 -18.96
N LEU A 267 -12.89 -7.37 -19.29
CA LEU A 267 -11.68 -7.92 -19.90
C LEU A 267 -10.88 -8.82 -18.93
N VAL A 268 -10.85 -8.50 -17.63
CA VAL A 268 -10.27 -9.34 -16.57
C VAL A 268 -11.00 -10.68 -16.47
N VAL A 269 -12.33 -10.65 -16.42
CA VAL A 269 -13.16 -11.87 -16.40
C VAL A 269 -12.89 -12.71 -17.65
N GLN A 270 -12.82 -12.09 -18.83
CA GLN A 270 -12.53 -12.80 -20.07
C GLN A 270 -11.12 -13.41 -20.14
N ALA A 271 -10.13 -12.70 -19.61
CA ALA A 271 -8.76 -13.17 -19.65
C ALA A 271 -8.50 -14.34 -18.71
N PHE A 272 -9.17 -14.39 -17.55
CA PHE A 272 -8.77 -15.28 -16.45
C PHE A 272 -9.86 -16.22 -15.93
N LYS A 273 -11.13 -16.05 -16.34
CA LYS A 273 -12.25 -16.87 -15.86
C LYS A 273 -13.10 -17.42 -17.01
N GLU A 274 -13.62 -16.55 -17.86
CA GLU A 274 -14.59 -16.89 -18.91
C GLU A 274 -14.17 -16.36 -20.30
N PRO A 275 -13.17 -16.99 -20.95
CA PRO A 275 -12.77 -16.59 -22.30
C PRO A 275 -13.89 -16.77 -23.32
N LYS A 276 -13.90 -15.91 -24.36
CA LYS A 276 -14.98 -15.86 -25.35
C LYS A 276 -15.03 -17.09 -26.25
N THR A 277 -13.88 -17.59 -26.69
CA THR A 277 -13.84 -18.66 -27.70
C THR A 277 -13.54 -20.03 -27.08
N PRO A 278 -14.05 -21.14 -27.67
CA PRO A 278 -13.75 -22.49 -27.19
C PRO A 278 -12.25 -22.82 -27.15
N ASN A 279 -11.48 -22.26 -28.09
CA ASN A 279 -10.03 -22.44 -28.11
C ASN A 279 -9.32 -21.74 -26.94
N GLU A 280 -9.73 -20.51 -26.61
CA GLU A 280 -9.22 -19.79 -25.45
C GLU A 280 -9.61 -20.48 -24.14
N GLN A 281 -10.86 -20.94 -24.01
CA GLN A 281 -11.31 -21.71 -22.86
C GLN A 281 -10.47 -22.98 -22.66
N LYS A 282 -10.22 -23.73 -23.74
CA LYS A 282 -9.35 -24.91 -23.72
C LYS A 282 -7.92 -24.56 -23.30
N LYS A 283 -7.38 -23.43 -23.77
CA LYS A 283 -6.03 -22.97 -23.41
C LYS A 283 -5.94 -22.54 -21.95
N LEU A 284 -6.90 -21.77 -21.45
CA LEU A 284 -6.97 -21.37 -20.04
C LEU A 284 -7.10 -22.59 -19.11
N GLY A 285 -7.96 -23.56 -19.45
CA GLY A 285 -8.16 -24.79 -18.67
C GLY A 285 -6.92 -25.70 -18.60
N LYS A 286 -5.93 -25.54 -19.50
CA LYS A 286 -4.63 -26.22 -19.37
C LYS A 286 -3.75 -25.61 -18.29
N ILE A 287 -3.93 -24.32 -18.01
CA ILE A 287 -3.17 -23.56 -17.00
C ILE A 287 -3.89 -23.66 -15.64
N LEU A 288 -5.19 -23.35 -15.62
CA LEU A 288 -6.04 -23.39 -14.43
C LEU A 288 -6.84 -24.69 -14.42
N LYS A 289 -6.26 -25.74 -13.83
CA LYS A 289 -6.88 -27.08 -13.78
C LYS A 289 -7.82 -27.23 -12.60
N LYS A 290 -7.55 -26.54 -11.50
CA LYS A 290 -8.39 -26.52 -10.30
C LYS A 290 -9.45 -25.44 -10.41
N PRO A 291 -10.71 -25.69 -9.98
CA PRO A 291 -11.70 -24.65 -9.86
C PRO A 291 -11.23 -23.58 -8.87
N LEU A 292 -11.68 -22.35 -9.07
CA LEU A 292 -11.36 -21.23 -8.19
C LEU A 292 -12.15 -21.35 -6.90
N ASP A 293 -11.49 -21.05 -5.78
CA ASP A 293 -12.16 -20.94 -4.49
C ASP A 293 -13.04 -19.68 -4.49
N GLU A 294 -14.15 -19.72 -3.74
CA GLU A 294 -15.10 -18.61 -3.66
C GLU A 294 -14.44 -17.30 -3.21
N ASP A 295 -13.46 -17.38 -2.31
CA ASP A 295 -12.81 -16.19 -1.77
C ASP A 295 -11.86 -15.51 -2.77
N ILE A 296 -11.20 -16.27 -3.64
CA ILE A 296 -10.45 -15.76 -4.80
C ILE A 296 -11.43 -15.14 -5.80
N ASP A 297 -12.58 -15.78 -6.02
CA ASP A 297 -13.60 -15.28 -6.94
C ASP A 297 -14.15 -13.92 -6.51
N GLN A 298 -14.51 -13.80 -5.23
CA GLN A 298 -14.97 -12.56 -4.63
C GLN A 298 -13.88 -11.49 -4.55
N GLU A 299 -12.60 -11.86 -4.40
CA GLU A 299 -11.52 -10.86 -4.35
C GLU A 299 -11.25 -10.24 -5.72
N PHE A 300 -11.28 -11.00 -6.81
CA PHE A 300 -10.83 -10.52 -8.12
C PHE A 300 -11.91 -10.36 -9.20
N PHE A 301 -13.00 -11.13 -9.14
CA PHE A 301 -14.01 -11.17 -10.21
C PHE A 301 -15.36 -10.58 -9.80
N ASN A 302 -15.64 -10.44 -8.52
CA ASN A 302 -16.70 -9.55 -8.07
C ASN A 302 -16.31 -8.09 -8.40
N TYR A 303 -17.20 -7.32 -9.03
CA TYR A 303 -16.90 -5.96 -9.48
C TYR A 303 -16.58 -5.03 -8.29
N ASP A 304 -17.45 -5.03 -7.28
CA ASP A 304 -17.35 -4.17 -6.09
C ASP A 304 -17.91 -4.94 -4.87
N PRO A 305 -17.14 -5.13 -3.78
CA PRO A 305 -15.84 -4.51 -3.49
C PRO A 305 -14.62 -5.18 -4.14
N GLY A 306 -14.72 -6.36 -4.75
CA GLY A 306 -13.54 -7.14 -5.16
C GLY A 306 -12.54 -6.39 -6.06
N PHE A 307 -12.88 -6.27 -7.35
CA PHE A 307 -12.04 -5.69 -8.38
C PHE A 307 -11.72 -4.21 -8.11
N LEU A 308 -12.72 -3.38 -7.80
CA LEU A 308 -12.51 -1.95 -7.54
C LEU A 308 -11.65 -1.69 -6.30
N ARG A 309 -11.77 -2.47 -5.23
CA ARG A 309 -10.89 -2.31 -4.07
C ARG A 309 -9.46 -2.71 -4.40
N ASN A 310 -9.27 -3.76 -5.21
CA ASN A 310 -7.95 -4.20 -5.61
C ASN A 310 -7.26 -3.24 -6.61
N LEU A 311 -8.01 -2.56 -7.48
CA LEU A 311 -7.47 -1.43 -8.27
C LEU A 311 -6.95 -0.32 -7.35
N GLY A 312 -7.75 0.07 -6.36
CA GLY A 312 -7.36 1.06 -5.37
C GLY A 312 -6.13 0.65 -4.54
N LYS A 313 -5.94 -0.64 -4.27
CA LYS A 313 -4.69 -1.16 -3.66
C LYS A 313 -3.49 -0.88 -4.55
N MET A 314 -3.60 -1.12 -5.85
CA MET A 314 -2.48 -0.89 -6.76
C MET A 314 -2.13 0.60 -6.84
N SER A 315 -3.13 1.49 -6.89
CA SER A 315 -2.91 2.94 -6.86
C SER A 315 -2.18 3.44 -5.59
N LEU A 316 -2.26 2.70 -4.48
CA LEU A 316 -1.68 3.11 -3.18
C LEU A 316 -0.36 2.43 -2.82
N ASN A 317 0.01 1.31 -3.45
CA ASN A 317 1.15 0.50 -2.99
C ASN A 317 2.21 0.28 -4.07
N LEU A 318 1.95 0.69 -5.31
CA LEU A 318 2.93 0.57 -6.38
C LEU A 318 4.08 1.55 -6.16
N GLU A 319 5.30 1.03 -6.16
CA GLU A 319 6.52 1.85 -6.14
C GLU A 319 6.74 2.48 -7.53
N ALA A 320 7.50 3.58 -7.60
CA ALA A 320 7.69 4.39 -8.80
C ALA A 320 8.08 3.58 -10.06
N HIS A 321 8.87 2.51 -9.91
CA HIS A 321 9.31 1.67 -11.03
C HIS A 321 8.43 0.44 -11.27
N GLY A 322 7.18 0.47 -10.78
CA GLY A 322 6.18 -0.55 -11.06
C GLY A 322 6.31 -1.83 -10.23
N GLY A 323 7.18 -1.82 -9.22
CA GLY A 323 7.32 -2.91 -8.26
C GLY A 323 6.28 -2.84 -7.15
N LEU A 324 5.70 -4.00 -6.82
CA LEU A 324 4.90 -4.16 -5.59
C LEU A 324 5.71 -4.99 -4.60
N TYR A 325 5.87 -4.52 -3.37
CA TYR A 325 6.79 -5.08 -2.38
C TYR A 325 6.07 -5.30 -1.05
N ILE A 326 6.34 -6.41 -0.37
CA ILE A 326 5.60 -6.85 0.82
C ILE A 326 6.01 -6.04 2.05
N LEU A 327 7.32 -5.95 2.33
CA LEU A 327 7.81 -5.25 3.52
C LEU A 327 7.81 -3.74 3.29
N HIS A 328 8.28 -3.28 2.12
CA HIS A 328 8.26 -1.87 1.75
C HIS A 328 6.86 -1.23 1.79
N SER A 329 5.76 -1.96 1.49
CA SER A 329 4.40 -1.40 1.59
C SER A 329 3.94 -1.06 3.02
N HIS A 330 4.78 -1.29 4.03
CA HIS A 330 4.53 -0.89 5.41
C HIS A 330 5.19 0.46 5.75
N LEU A 331 5.96 1.09 4.85
CA LEU A 331 6.61 2.37 5.13
C LEU A 331 5.62 3.51 4.95
N ASN A 332 5.46 4.33 5.98
CA ASN A 332 4.60 5.50 5.95
C ASN A 332 5.30 6.73 5.36
N HIS A 333 4.49 7.75 5.05
CA HIS A 333 4.99 9.03 4.58
C HIS A 333 5.56 9.92 5.69
N SER A 334 6.66 10.62 5.38
CA SER A 334 7.10 11.86 6.02
C SER A 334 7.69 12.81 4.98
N CYS A 335 7.44 14.12 5.09
CA CYS A 335 8.14 15.14 4.28
C CYS A 335 9.60 15.36 4.75
N LEU A 336 9.99 14.73 5.85
CA LEU A 336 11.36 14.61 6.34
C LEU A 336 11.67 13.11 6.57
N PRO A 337 11.82 12.33 5.48
CA PRO A 337 11.97 10.89 5.59
C PRO A 337 13.34 10.50 6.16
N ASN A 338 13.39 9.41 6.92
CA ASN A 338 14.64 8.83 7.43
C ASN A 338 15.12 7.61 6.63
N VAL A 339 14.35 7.14 5.65
CA VAL A 339 14.73 6.03 4.76
C VAL A 339 14.69 6.47 3.30
N SER A 340 15.63 5.96 2.51
CA SER A 340 15.69 6.08 1.06
C SER A 340 15.51 4.71 0.41
N VAL A 341 14.64 4.64 -0.59
CA VAL A 341 14.49 3.48 -1.47
C VAL A 341 15.42 3.67 -2.67
N ARG A 342 16.21 2.65 -3.01
CA ARG A 342 17.23 2.71 -4.07
C ARG A 342 17.22 1.47 -4.93
N HIS A 343 17.41 1.66 -6.23
CA HIS A 343 17.57 0.62 -7.24
C HIS A 343 19.06 0.43 -7.59
N ASN A 344 19.85 -0.03 -6.61
CA ASN A 344 21.32 -0.04 -6.72
C ASN A 344 21.90 -1.25 -7.48
N ASP A 345 21.13 -2.33 -7.69
CA ASP A 345 21.65 -3.59 -8.24
C ASP A 345 21.62 -3.58 -9.77
N LYS A 346 22.69 -3.08 -10.41
CA LYS A 346 22.80 -2.97 -11.88
C LYS A 346 22.57 -4.29 -12.65
N ARG A 347 22.65 -5.47 -12.00
CA ARG A 347 22.40 -6.78 -12.62
C ARG A 347 20.90 -7.14 -12.66
N THR A 348 20.08 -6.50 -11.83
CA THR A 348 18.61 -6.67 -11.75
C THR A 348 17.94 -5.29 -11.66
N ALA A 349 18.49 -4.32 -12.39
CA ALA A 349 18.51 -2.89 -12.05
C ALA A 349 17.17 -2.20 -11.81
N LEU A 350 16.05 -2.79 -12.21
CA LEU A 350 14.76 -2.08 -12.17
C LEU A 350 13.76 -2.69 -11.19
N SER A 351 14.01 -3.89 -10.66
CA SER A 351 12.98 -4.60 -9.88
C SER A 351 13.34 -4.87 -8.43
N ARG A 352 14.61 -4.78 -8.04
CA ARG A 352 15.03 -5.00 -6.64
C ARG A 352 15.29 -3.67 -5.96
N ILE A 353 14.65 -3.47 -4.81
CA ILE A 353 14.89 -2.30 -3.96
C ILE A 353 15.92 -2.61 -2.87
N SER A 354 16.68 -1.57 -2.50
CA SER A 354 17.52 -1.50 -1.32
C SER A 354 17.06 -0.33 -0.47
N LEU A 355 16.85 -0.56 0.82
CA LEU A 355 16.44 0.49 1.74
C LEU A 355 17.61 0.90 2.61
N ILE A 356 17.90 2.20 2.60
CA ILE A 356 19.09 2.79 3.19
C ILE A 356 18.67 3.92 4.12
N THR A 357 19.27 4.02 5.29
CA THR A 357 19.02 5.14 6.22
C THR A 357 19.56 6.45 5.65
N LYS A 358 18.78 7.54 5.77
CA LYS A 358 19.16 8.90 5.35
C LYS A 358 19.76 9.75 6.46
N ARG A 359 19.65 9.27 7.70
CA ARG A 359 20.10 9.89 8.95
C ARG A 359 20.13 8.81 10.04
N PRO A 360 20.76 9.04 11.20
CA PRO A 360 20.69 8.12 12.32
C PRO A 360 19.24 7.79 12.71
N ILE A 361 18.97 6.54 13.05
CA ILE A 361 17.66 6.02 13.47
C ILE A 361 17.84 5.28 14.79
N SER A 362 17.09 5.67 15.81
CA SER A 362 17.12 5.04 17.14
C SER A 362 16.16 3.85 17.21
N ILE A 363 16.39 2.93 18.14
CA ILE A 363 15.43 1.85 18.45
C ILE A 363 14.05 2.43 18.73
N GLY A 364 13.02 1.88 18.07
CA GLY A 364 11.63 2.31 18.22
C GLY A 364 11.19 3.45 17.30
N ASP A 365 12.12 4.14 16.64
CA ASP A 365 11.80 5.16 15.64
C ASP A 365 11.05 4.55 14.47
N GLU A 366 10.07 5.27 13.94
CA GLU A 366 9.34 4.86 12.74
C GLU A 366 10.17 5.09 11.48
N LEU A 367 10.21 4.09 10.60
CA LEU A 367 10.83 4.21 9.29
C LEU A 367 9.81 4.82 8.32
N THR A 368 10.23 5.90 7.67
CA THR A 368 9.37 6.67 6.75
C THR A 368 10.09 7.01 5.46
N ILE A 369 9.33 7.02 4.36
CA ILE A 369 9.74 7.47 3.03
C ILE A 369 8.93 8.70 2.62
N SER A 370 9.27 9.32 1.50
CA SER A 370 8.43 10.38 0.93
C SER A 370 7.58 9.83 -0.20
N TYR A 371 6.26 10.04 -0.15
CA TYR A 371 5.31 9.65 -1.21
C TYR A 371 5.18 10.73 -2.28
N VAL A 372 5.59 11.95 -1.94
CA VAL A 372 5.57 13.14 -2.79
C VAL A 372 6.99 13.68 -2.92
N ASN A 373 7.24 14.57 -3.86
CA ASN A 373 8.56 15.20 -3.96
C ASN A 373 8.82 16.06 -2.71
N PRO A 374 9.81 15.73 -1.86
CA PRO A 374 10.09 16.48 -0.64
C PRO A 374 10.68 17.87 -0.90
N ASP A 375 11.14 18.17 -2.11
CA ASP A 375 11.73 19.46 -2.48
C ASP A 375 10.66 20.52 -2.81
N LEU A 376 9.40 20.11 -2.98
CA LEU A 376 8.29 21.03 -3.21
C LEU A 376 7.97 21.89 -1.98
N PRO A 377 7.40 23.10 -2.13
CA PRO A 377 6.91 23.92 -1.02
C PRO A 377 5.79 23.28 -0.20
N TYR A 378 5.61 23.72 1.06
CA TYR A 378 4.60 23.19 2.01
C TYR A 378 3.23 22.94 1.37
N LYS A 379 2.63 24.00 0.78
CA LYS A 379 1.28 23.96 0.22
C LYS A 379 1.16 22.91 -0.89
N MET A 380 2.18 22.79 -1.74
CA MET A 380 2.21 21.79 -2.81
C MET A 380 2.37 20.36 -2.28
N ARG A 381 3.19 20.15 -1.25
CA ARG A 381 3.31 18.81 -0.61
C ARG A 381 2.01 18.41 0.08
N GLN A 382 1.34 19.34 0.77
CA GLN A 382 0.04 19.09 1.39
C GLN A 382 -1.06 18.82 0.37
N GLU A 383 -1.03 19.50 -0.79
CA GLU A 383 -1.96 19.22 -1.88
C GLU A 383 -1.74 17.81 -2.45
N GLN A 384 -0.48 17.46 -2.77
CA GLN A 384 -0.16 16.15 -3.33
C GLN A 384 -0.37 15.00 -2.34
N ILE A 385 -0.16 15.20 -1.03
CA ILE A 385 -0.34 14.12 -0.06
C ILE A 385 -1.82 13.79 0.18
N ARG A 386 -2.74 14.74 -0.04
CA ARG A 386 -4.18 14.48 0.04
C ARG A 386 -4.60 13.38 -0.95
N GLN A 387 -3.90 13.26 -2.08
CA GLN A 387 -4.16 12.23 -3.09
C GLN A 387 -4.09 10.79 -2.54
N TRP A 388 -3.39 10.61 -1.43
CA TRP A 388 -3.21 9.31 -0.80
C TRP A 388 -4.35 8.95 0.16
N GLY A 389 -5.26 9.89 0.49
CA GLY A 389 -6.42 9.64 1.34
C GLY A 389 -6.14 9.58 2.85
N PHE A 390 -4.90 9.81 3.29
CA PHE A 390 -4.52 9.80 4.72
C PHE A 390 -4.68 11.16 5.43
N GLY A 391 -5.20 12.17 4.73
CA GLY A 391 -5.34 13.52 5.25
C GLY A 391 -4.04 14.34 5.20
N PRO A 392 -3.98 15.51 5.88
CA PRO A 392 -2.82 16.38 5.86
C PRO A 392 -1.62 15.74 6.57
N CYS A 393 -0.43 15.91 6.02
CA CYS A 393 0.80 15.42 6.64
C CYS A 393 1.12 16.26 7.89
N LYS A 394 1.29 15.59 9.04
CA LYS A 394 1.64 16.20 10.33
C LYS A 394 3.04 15.82 10.82
N CYS A 395 3.96 15.53 9.89
CA CYS A 395 5.37 15.33 10.25
C CYS A 395 6.00 16.64 10.79
N GLU A 396 7.12 16.51 11.50
CA GLU A 396 7.84 17.63 12.14
C GLU A 396 8.04 18.82 11.21
N ARG A 397 8.52 18.58 9.98
CA ARG A 397 8.72 19.62 8.96
C ARG A 397 7.41 20.33 8.59
N CYS A 398 6.33 19.58 8.40
CA CYS A 398 5.03 20.17 8.05
C CYS A 398 4.44 20.97 9.19
N VAL A 399 4.58 20.52 10.44
CA VAL A 399 4.13 21.26 11.62
C VAL A 399 4.92 22.57 11.79
N SER A 400 6.23 22.53 11.55
CA SER A 400 7.08 23.73 11.58
C SER A 400 6.70 24.72 10.48
N GLU A 401 6.58 24.25 9.23
CA GLU A 401 6.23 25.11 8.09
C GLU A 401 4.80 25.66 8.20
N GLU A 402 3.83 24.90 8.72
CA GLU A 402 2.46 25.35 8.97
C GLU A 402 2.41 26.57 9.91
N ARG A 403 3.21 26.55 10.99
CA ARG A 403 3.32 27.68 11.93
C ARG A 403 3.88 28.92 11.25
N LEU A 404 4.92 28.75 10.41
CA LEU A 404 5.52 29.86 9.67
C LEU A 404 4.54 30.49 8.67
N PHE A 405 3.70 29.68 8.01
CA PHE A 405 2.65 30.18 7.13
C PHE A 405 1.59 30.97 7.91
N GLN A 406 1.11 30.45 9.04
CA GLN A 406 0.12 31.15 9.86
C GLN A 406 0.66 32.50 10.39
N LEU A 407 1.94 32.57 10.76
CA LEU A 407 2.58 33.82 11.16
C LEU A 407 2.62 34.84 10.02
N LYS A 408 2.96 34.41 8.80
CA LYS A 408 2.96 35.29 7.61
C LYS A 408 1.58 35.81 7.27
N ASP A 409 0.57 34.93 7.28
CA ASP A 409 -0.81 35.32 6.98
C ASP A 409 -1.30 36.38 8.01
N VAL A 410 -0.97 36.23 9.30
CA VAL A 410 -1.28 37.23 10.34
C VAL A 410 -0.53 38.55 10.13
N LEU A 411 0.74 38.51 9.74
CA LEU A 411 1.55 39.71 9.47
C LEU A 411 1.05 40.49 8.24
N GLU A 412 0.69 39.76 7.17
CA GLU A 412 0.12 40.35 5.95
C GLU A 412 -1.29 40.92 6.19
N GLU A 413 -2.14 40.24 6.96
CA GLU A 413 -3.48 40.73 7.33
C GLU A 413 -3.45 41.94 8.28
N SER A 414 -2.41 42.05 9.11
CA SER A 414 -2.27 43.14 10.08
C SER A 414 -1.60 44.40 9.52
N ASN A 415 -1.14 44.40 8.25
CA ASN A 415 -0.36 45.48 7.65
C ASN A 415 0.85 45.92 8.51
N LEU A 416 1.34 45.03 9.39
CA LEU A 416 2.45 45.36 10.28
C LEU A 416 3.76 45.19 9.53
N ASP A 417 4.48 46.30 9.35
CA ASP A 417 5.81 46.28 8.79
C ASP A 417 6.76 45.49 9.71
N MET A 418 7.43 44.49 9.14
CA MET A 418 8.41 43.68 9.86
C MET A 418 9.54 44.53 10.45
N ASP A 419 9.85 45.66 9.81
CA ASP A 419 10.85 46.63 10.30
C ASP A 419 10.33 47.49 11.46
N ASP A 420 9.01 47.67 11.60
CA ASP A 420 8.39 48.32 12.76
C ASP A 420 8.35 47.37 13.96
N ILE A 421 7.92 46.11 13.76
CA ILE A 421 7.93 45.10 14.83
C ILE A 421 9.36 44.83 15.32
N ALA A 422 10.33 44.72 14.42
CA ALA A 422 11.73 44.54 14.79
C ALA A 422 12.29 45.73 15.57
N ARG A 423 11.86 46.97 15.26
CA ARG A 423 12.21 48.17 16.04
C ARG A 423 11.57 48.15 17.42
N GLU A 424 10.29 47.83 17.51
CA GLU A 424 9.56 47.76 18.78
C GLU A 424 10.13 46.68 19.71
N LEU A 425 10.48 45.51 19.18
CA LEU A 425 11.13 44.45 19.95
C LEU A 425 12.53 44.84 20.42
N LYS A 426 13.32 45.50 19.57
CA LYS A 426 14.64 46.02 19.95
C LYS A 426 14.55 47.09 21.03
N ALA A 427 13.59 48.01 20.90
CA ALA A 427 13.32 49.03 21.91
C ALA A 427 12.83 48.43 23.24
N GLY A 428 11.94 47.43 23.18
CA GLY A 428 11.40 46.74 24.36
C GLY A 428 12.42 45.84 25.07
N LEU A 429 13.40 45.30 24.34
CA LEU A 429 14.50 44.50 24.91
C LEU A 429 15.73 45.34 25.29
N GLY A 430 15.68 46.68 25.10
CA GLY A 430 16.78 47.58 25.43
C GLY A 430 18.04 47.40 24.56
N VAL A 431 17.87 46.78 23.39
CA VAL A 431 18.97 46.52 22.43
C VAL A 431 18.82 47.53 21.30
N MET A 432 19.24 48.77 21.54
CA MET A 432 19.50 49.72 20.45
C MET A 432 20.90 49.54 19.90
#